data_AF-A0A849Q7D5-F1
#
_entry.id   AF-A0A849Q7D5-F1
#
_cell.length_a   1.000
_cell.length_b   1.000
_cell.length_c   1.000
_cell.angle_alpha   90.00
_cell.angle_beta   90.00
_cell.angle_gamma   90.00
#
_symmetry.space_group_name_H-M   'P 1'
#
loop_
_entity.id
_entity.type
_entity.pdbx_description
1 polymer ?
#
loop_
_entity_poly.entity_id
_entity_poly.type
_entity_poly.pdbx_seq_one_letter_code
_entity_poly.pdbx_strand_id
1 'polypeptide(L)'
;AIVVESRPAREGVQLARALGEVGIRSTLIVDAGIASFMDRADAILVGGDTVSGSFFVNKLGTHPLVLTAANQGVPVYLLASLLKLLPEDEVPEVESPHSPEEVESDPMTNVTVENIYFERIPLDKVTGVITEEGVLTPEEIARRVTSL
;
A
#
# COMPACT_ATOMS: atom_id res chain seq x y z
N ALA A 1 9.94 2.89 -13.59
CA ALA A 1 9.02 2.80 -12.44
C ALA A 1 8.98 4.12 -11.69
N ILE A 2 7.81 4.56 -11.22
CA ILE A 2 7.69 5.68 -10.27
C ILE A 2 7.52 5.04 -8.88
N VAL A 3 8.29 5.51 -7.89
CA VAL A 3 8.30 4.92 -6.54
C VAL A 3 8.03 6.03 -5.53
N VAL A 4 7.00 5.87 -4.71
CA VAL A 4 6.73 6.74 -3.56
C VAL A 4 7.71 6.41 -2.44
N GLU A 5 8.21 7.42 -1.72
CA GLU A 5 9.27 7.20 -0.73
C GLU A 5 8.81 6.40 0.50
N SER A 6 7.52 6.43 0.84
CA SER A 6 6.91 5.71 1.95
C SER A 6 7.37 6.17 3.33
N ARG A 7 7.07 7.43 3.67
CA ARG A 7 7.23 7.91 5.05
C ARG A 7 6.33 7.09 6.01
N PRO A 8 6.75 6.92 7.27
CA PRO A 8 7.97 7.50 7.86
C PRO A 8 9.23 6.66 7.68
N ALA A 9 9.11 5.33 7.51
CA ALA A 9 10.23 4.37 7.45
C ALA A 9 11.06 4.39 6.14
N ARG A 10 10.55 5.06 5.11
CA ARG A 10 11.19 5.27 3.80
C ARG A 10 11.53 4.00 3.03
N GLU A 11 10.68 2.98 3.13
CA GLU A 11 10.87 1.68 2.49
C GLU A 11 10.93 1.78 0.95
N GLY A 12 10.20 2.73 0.36
CA GLY A 12 10.24 3.00 -1.07
C GLY A 12 11.61 3.49 -1.57
N VAL A 13 12.40 4.15 -0.71
CA VAL A 13 13.79 4.51 -1.03
C VAL A 13 14.65 3.26 -1.19
N GLN A 14 14.44 2.26 -0.34
CA GLN A 14 15.16 0.98 -0.41
C GLN A 14 14.77 0.21 -1.67
N LEU A 15 13.48 0.16 -1.99
CA LEU A 15 12.99 -0.42 -3.24
C LEU A 15 13.58 0.28 -4.48
N ALA A 16 13.58 1.61 -4.51
CA ALA A 16 14.13 2.38 -5.63
C ALA A 16 15.62 2.09 -5.86
N ARG A 17 16.40 1.89 -4.79
CA ARG A 17 17.81 1.46 -4.87
C ARG A 17 17.93 0.05 -5.44
N ALA A 18 17.18 -0.92 -4.91
CA ALA A 18 17.20 -2.30 -5.38
C ALA A 18 16.81 -2.42 -6.87
N LEU A 19 15.82 -1.64 -7.32
CA LEU A 19 15.46 -1.55 -8.73
C LEU A 19 16.62 -1.02 -9.59
N GLY A 20 17.35 -0.02 -9.08
CA GLY A 20 18.55 0.51 -9.75
C GLY A 20 19.66 -0.52 -9.89
N GLU A 21 19.89 -1.34 -8.85
CA GLU A 21 20.92 -2.40 -8.85
C GLU A 21 20.67 -3.48 -9.91
N VAL A 22 19.40 -3.75 -10.23
CA VAL A 22 19.00 -4.69 -11.30
C VAL A 22 18.78 -4.01 -12.66
N GLY A 23 19.12 -2.72 -12.80
CA GLY A 23 19.07 -1.98 -14.07
C GLY A 23 17.70 -1.41 -14.45
N ILE A 24 16.74 -1.39 -13.52
CA ILE A 24 15.42 -0.79 -13.76
C ILE A 24 15.48 0.70 -13.49
N ARG A 25 15.22 1.51 -14.53
CA ARG A 25 15.13 2.97 -14.39
C ARG A 25 13.94 3.35 -13.52
N SER A 26 14.22 4.00 -12.40
CA SER A 26 13.22 4.46 -11.42
C SER A 26 13.24 5.98 -11.24
N THR A 27 12.10 6.53 -10.81
CA THR A 27 11.95 7.92 -10.35
C THR A 27 11.37 7.85 -8.94
N LEU A 28 12.12 8.32 -7.94
CA LEU A 28 11.66 8.42 -6.57
C LEU A 28 10.91 9.74 -6.36
N ILE A 29 9.72 9.69 -5.77
CA ILE A 29 8.89 10.86 -5.44
C ILE A 29 8.51 10.85 -3.95
N VAL A 30 8.19 12.02 -3.41
CA VAL A 30 7.59 12.14 -2.07
C VAL A 30 6.14 11.65 -2.09
N ASP A 31 5.62 11.19 -0.95
CA ASP A 31 4.26 10.65 -0.85
C ASP A 31 3.19 11.68 -1.27
N ALA A 32 3.36 12.95 -0.92
CA ALA A 32 2.47 14.04 -1.34
C ALA A 32 2.44 14.26 -2.87
N GLY A 33 3.42 13.73 -3.60
CA GLY A 33 3.51 13.82 -5.05
C GLY A 33 2.59 12.86 -5.81
N ILE A 34 1.98 11.88 -5.14
CA ILE A 34 1.17 10.80 -5.77
C ILE A 34 0.25 11.33 -6.88
N ALA A 35 -0.58 12.32 -6.57
CA ALA A 35 -1.56 12.85 -7.54
C ALA A 35 -0.92 13.61 -8.71
N SER A 36 0.24 14.23 -8.49
CA SER A 36 0.95 15.01 -9.52
C SER A 36 1.73 14.16 -10.52
N PHE A 37 1.91 12.87 -10.23
CA PHE A 37 2.66 11.93 -11.08
C PHE A 37 1.79 10.78 -11.61
N MET A 38 0.52 10.72 -11.22
CA MET A 38 -0.39 9.63 -11.56
C MET A 38 -0.66 9.53 -13.06
N ASP A 39 -0.73 10.67 -13.77
CA ASP A 39 -0.91 10.77 -15.22
C ASP A 39 0.27 10.17 -16.04
N ARG A 40 1.39 9.91 -15.37
CA ARG A 40 2.58 9.28 -15.96
C ARG A 40 2.66 7.77 -15.71
N ALA A 41 1.70 7.19 -14.99
CA ALA A 41 1.67 5.77 -14.65
C ALA A 41 0.69 5.01 -15.54
N ASP A 42 1.15 3.90 -16.14
CA ASP A 42 0.29 3.00 -16.91
C ASP A 42 -0.55 2.08 -16.01
N ALA A 43 -0.01 1.77 -14.82
CA ALA A 43 -0.65 0.95 -13.79
C ALA A 43 0.01 1.23 -12.44
N ILE A 44 -0.72 0.92 -11.36
CA ILE A 44 -0.23 0.94 -9.99
C ILE A 44 0.00 -0.50 -9.50
N LEU A 45 1.15 -0.72 -8.84
CA LEU A 45 1.48 -1.97 -8.16
C LEU A 45 1.70 -1.68 -6.68
N VAL A 46 0.98 -2.37 -5.81
CA VAL A 46 1.10 -2.26 -4.36
C VAL A 46 1.23 -3.64 -3.74
N GLY A 47 1.90 -3.73 -2.60
CA GLY A 47 1.87 -4.94 -1.77
C GLY A 47 0.58 -5.01 -0.94
N GLY A 48 0.41 -6.14 -0.26
CA GLY A 48 -0.52 -6.27 0.86
C GLY A 48 0.14 -7.07 1.97
N ASP A 49 0.06 -6.58 3.20
CA ASP A 49 0.48 -7.28 4.42
C ASP A 49 -0.57 -8.29 4.85
N THR A 50 -1.84 -7.95 4.67
CA THR A 50 -3.00 -8.82 4.92
C THR A 50 -4.10 -8.47 3.94
N VAL A 51 -4.86 -9.45 3.47
CA VAL A 51 -5.97 -9.25 2.52
C VAL A 51 -7.21 -9.93 3.09
N SER A 52 -8.30 -9.19 3.23
CA SER A 52 -9.60 -9.70 3.68
C SER A 52 -10.61 -9.67 2.53
N GLY A 53 -11.89 -9.94 2.82
CA GLY A 53 -12.93 -9.95 1.80
C GLY A 53 -13.33 -8.56 1.30
N SER A 54 -13.19 -7.52 2.13
CA SER A 54 -13.59 -6.15 1.77
C SER A 54 -12.46 -5.13 1.76
N PHE A 55 -11.32 -5.43 2.40
CA PHE A 55 -10.19 -4.52 2.46
C PHE A 55 -8.86 -5.29 2.43
N PHE A 56 -7.77 -4.57 2.26
CA PHE A 56 -6.44 -5.08 2.53
C PHE A 56 -5.69 -4.10 3.43
N VAL A 57 -4.72 -4.61 4.17
CA VAL A 57 -3.80 -3.83 4.97
C VAL A 57 -2.50 -3.71 4.20
N ASN A 58 -1.99 -2.49 4.05
CA ASN A 58 -0.67 -2.25 3.49
C ASN A 58 -0.06 -1.00 4.13
N LYS A 59 1.20 -0.75 3.81
CA LYS A 59 1.96 0.43 4.22
C LYS A 59 1.17 1.74 4.04
N LEU A 60 1.24 2.62 5.04
CA LEU A 60 0.67 3.97 5.04
C LEU A 60 1.09 4.75 3.78
N GLY A 61 0.12 5.46 3.19
CA GLY A 61 0.24 6.15 1.91
C GLY A 61 -0.32 5.33 0.74
N THR A 62 -0.65 4.05 0.95
CA THR A 62 -1.28 3.19 -0.07
C THR A 62 -2.73 3.59 -0.33
N HIS A 63 -3.50 3.95 0.71
CA HIS A 63 -4.90 4.33 0.55
C HIS A 63 -5.08 5.55 -0.37
N PRO A 64 -4.39 6.69 -0.16
CA PRO A 64 -4.48 7.82 -1.08
C PRO A 64 -3.95 7.48 -2.49
N LEU A 65 -2.94 6.60 -2.61
CA LEU A 65 -2.46 6.10 -3.91
C LEU A 65 -3.56 5.37 -4.68
N VAL A 66 -4.23 4.41 -4.03
CA VAL A 66 -5.28 3.59 -4.63
C VAL A 66 -6.50 4.43 -5.00
N LEU A 67 -6.97 5.32 -4.11
CA LEU A 67 -8.11 6.18 -4.41
C LEU A 67 -7.82 7.16 -5.55
N THR A 68 -6.61 7.72 -5.58
CA THR A 68 -6.20 8.63 -6.66
C THR A 68 -6.17 7.92 -8.00
N ALA A 69 -5.60 6.72 -8.05
CA ALA A 69 -5.54 5.89 -9.25
C ALA A 69 -6.94 5.50 -9.74
N ALA A 70 -7.79 5.02 -8.84
CA ALA A 70 -9.18 4.67 -9.14
C ALA A 70 -9.96 5.87 -9.70
N ASN A 71 -9.79 7.05 -9.11
CA ASN A 71 -10.45 8.28 -9.56
C ASN A 71 -9.96 8.75 -10.95
N GLN A 72 -8.70 8.48 -11.30
CA GLN A 72 -8.11 8.87 -12.58
C GLN A 72 -8.20 7.76 -13.65
N GLY A 73 -8.78 6.59 -13.32
CA GLY A 73 -8.92 5.46 -14.23
C GLY A 73 -7.61 4.71 -14.50
N VAL A 74 -6.61 4.84 -13.63
CA VAL A 74 -5.36 4.07 -13.71
C VAL A 74 -5.58 2.72 -13.00
N PRO A 75 -5.32 1.58 -13.66
CA PRO A 75 -5.56 0.27 -13.04
C PRO A 75 -4.62 0.01 -11.87
N VAL A 76 -5.15 -0.59 -10.82
CA VAL A 76 -4.44 -0.88 -9.56
C VAL A 76 -4.35 -2.39 -9.37
N TYR A 77 -3.15 -2.91 -9.21
CA TYR A 77 -2.92 -4.32 -8.92
C TYR A 77 -2.29 -4.50 -7.55
N LEU A 78 -2.94 -5.32 -6.72
CA LEU A 78 -2.46 -5.74 -5.42
C LEU A 78 -1.64 -7.03 -5.57
N LEU A 79 -0.39 -7.04 -5.09
CA LEU A 79 0.45 -8.23 -5.04
C LEU A 79 0.38 -8.82 -3.63
N ALA A 80 -0.23 -10.00 -3.50
CA ALA A 80 -0.35 -10.70 -2.23
C ALA A 80 -0.34 -12.21 -2.42
N SER A 81 0.34 -12.93 -1.52
CA SER A 81 0.24 -14.40 -1.49
C SER A 81 -1.10 -14.82 -0.88
N LEU A 82 -1.61 -15.98 -1.26
CA LEU A 82 -2.82 -16.55 -0.66
C LEU A 82 -2.65 -16.81 0.85
N LEU A 83 -1.41 -16.97 1.33
CA LEU A 83 -1.10 -17.08 2.77
C LEU A 83 -1.41 -15.81 3.57
N LYS A 84 -1.63 -14.68 2.89
CA LYS A 84 -2.00 -13.41 3.52
C LYS A 84 -3.51 -13.17 3.55
N LEU A 85 -4.30 -14.13 3.06
CA LEU A 85 -5.75 -14.07 3.13
C LEU A 85 -6.22 -14.45 4.54
N LEU A 86 -6.98 -13.55 5.17
CA LEU A 86 -7.54 -13.77 6.50
C LEU A 86 -9.02 -13.38 6.53
N PRO A 87 -9.86 -14.13 7.29
CA PRO A 87 -11.19 -13.65 7.68
C PRO A 87 -11.12 -12.25 8.30
N GLU A 88 -12.14 -11.42 8.04
CA GLU A 88 -12.12 -10.01 8.46
C GLU A 88 -11.98 -9.82 9.97
N ASP A 89 -12.58 -10.71 10.75
CA ASP A 89 -12.53 -10.74 12.21
C ASP A 89 -11.19 -11.26 12.76
N GLU A 90 -10.34 -11.84 11.91
CA GLU A 90 -8.98 -12.26 12.24
C GLU A 90 -7.91 -11.23 11.84
N VAL A 91 -8.28 -10.17 11.09
CA VAL A 91 -7.32 -9.11 10.73
C VAL A 91 -6.94 -8.30 11.97
N PRO A 92 -5.63 -8.20 12.31
CA PRO A 92 -5.17 -7.39 13.43
C PRO A 92 -5.58 -5.91 13.31
N GLU A 93 -5.63 -5.24 14.47
CA GLU A 93 -5.71 -3.78 14.49
C GLU A 93 -4.44 -3.16 13.89
N VAL A 94 -4.66 -2.21 12.99
CA VAL A 94 -3.60 -1.64 12.15
C VAL A 94 -2.87 -0.49 12.86
N GLU A 95 -3.50 0.10 13.88
CA GLU A 95 -3.03 1.28 14.61
C GLU A 95 -2.10 0.92 15.77
N SER A 96 -0.98 0.26 15.46
CA SER A 96 0.09 0.10 16.44
C SER A 96 1.00 1.34 16.43
N PRO A 97 1.16 2.05 17.56
CA PRO A 97 2.00 3.24 17.61
C PRO A 97 3.47 2.88 17.44
N HIS A 98 4.13 3.56 16.49
CA HIS A 98 5.57 3.51 16.24
C HIS A 98 6.27 4.74 16.82
N SER A 99 7.62 4.78 16.76
CA SER A 99 8.39 5.88 17.35
C SER A 99 8.02 7.23 16.72
N PRO A 100 7.51 8.21 17.48
CA PRO A 100 7.18 9.54 16.95
C PRO A 100 8.37 10.26 16.32
N GLU A 101 9.59 9.94 16.76
CA GLU A 101 10.84 10.53 16.30
C GLU A 101 11.11 10.29 14.80
N GLU A 102 10.49 9.27 14.19
CA GLU A 102 10.61 9.04 12.75
C GLU A 102 9.78 10.05 11.94
N VAL A 103 8.73 10.59 12.53
CA VAL A 103 7.89 11.65 11.95
C VAL A 103 8.51 13.01 12.25
N GLU A 104 8.76 13.30 13.53
CA GLU A 104 9.38 14.53 14.02
C GLU A 104 10.21 14.22 15.27
N SER A 105 11.51 14.51 15.22
CA SER A 105 12.46 14.25 16.32
C SER A 105 12.44 15.32 17.40
N ASP A 106 12.02 16.54 17.06
CA ASP A 106 12.02 17.67 17.99
C ASP A 106 10.68 17.75 18.78
N PRO A 107 10.71 17.66 20.12
CA PRO A 107 9.50 17.77 20.92
C PRO A 107 8.83 19.15 20.75
N MET A 108 7.52 19.13 20.52
CA MET A 108 6.71 20.34 20.34
C MET A 108 5.75 20.54 21.51
N THR A 109 5.69 21.77 22.03
CA THR A 109 4.77 22.11 23.12
C THR A 109 3.33 22.08 22.60
N ASN A 110 2.43 21.37 23.30
CA ASN A 110 1.02 21.19 22.95
C ASN A 110 0.76 20.48 21.61
N VAL A 111 1.68 19.60 21.17
CA VAL A 111 1.49 18.77 19.97
C VAL A 111 1.80 17.31 20.32
N THR A 112 0.86 16.41 20.01
CA THR A 112 1.08 14.97 20.05
C THR A 112 1.51 14.52 18.65
N VAL A 113 2.67 13.87 18.55
CA VAL A 113 3.15 13.28 17.30
C VAL A 113 2.76 11.81 17.29
N GLU A 114 1.98 11.41 16.30
CA GLU A 114 1.56 10.03 16.08
C GLU A 114 2.28 9.44 14.88
N ASN A 115 2.61 8.16 14.97
CA ASN A 115 3.26 7.41 13.90
C ASN A 115 2.60 6.04 13.77
N ILE A 116 2.02 5.78 12.61
CA ILE A 116 1.47 4.47 12.21
C ILE A 116 2.13 4.04 10.90
N TYR A 117 2.28 2.73 10.72
CA TYR A 117 2.95 2.20 9.52
C TYR A 117 2.00 1.66 8.47
N PHE A 118 0.78 1.30 8.86
CA PHE A 118 -0.13 0.57 8.00
C PHE A 118 -1.51 1.24 8.05
N GLU A 119 -2.32 0.96 7.03
CA GLU A 119 -3.70 1.41 6.96
C GLU A 119 -4.56 0.37 6.24
N ARG A 120 -5.89 0.48 6.39
CA ARG A 120 -6.85 -0.35 5.64
C ARG A 120 -7.23 0.35 4.34
N ILE A 121 -7.18 -0.38 3.24
CA ILE A 121 -7.51 0.10 1.90
C ILE A 121 -8.66 -0.74 1.34
N PRO A 122 -9.74 -0.12 0.81
CA PRO A 122 -10.85 -0.86 0.23
C PRO A 122 -10.40 -1.76 -0.94
N LEU A 123 -10.79 -3.03 -0.89
CA LEU A 123 -10.43 -4.01 -1.92
C LEU A 123 -11.19 -3.75 -3.22
N ASP A 124 -12.39 -3.18 -3.15
CA ASP A 124 -13.23 -2.84 -4.31
C ASP A 124 -12.63 -1.75 -5.23
N LYS A 125 -11.51 -1.14 -4.83
CA LYS A 125 -10.77 -0.15 -5.62
C LYS A 125 -9.61 -0.74 -6.40
N VAL A 126 -9.28 -2.01 -6.21
CA VAL A 126 -8.23 -2.67 -7.00
C VAL A 126 -8.83 -3.31 -8.26
N THR A 127 -8.09 -3.24 -9.36
CA THR A 127 -8.42 -3.92 -10.63
C THR A 127 -8.25 -5.42 -10.53
N GLY A 128 -7.28 -5.89 -9.74
CA GLY A 128 -7.08 -7.31 -9.49
C GLY A 128 -6.01 -7.58 -8.44
N VAL A 129 -6.06 -8.78 -7.87
CA VAL A 129 -5.09 -9.29 -6.90
C VAL A 129 -4.23 -10.35 -7.58
N ILE A 130 -2.95 -10.07 -7.72
CA ILE A 130 -1.95 -10.98 -8.28
C ILE A 130 -1.47 -11.90 -7.17
N THR A 131 -1.66 -13.20 -7.38
CA THR A 131 -1.30 -14.29 -6.46
C THR A 131 -0.48 -15.35 -7.20
N GLU A 132 -0.01 -16.36 -6.48
CA GLU A 132 0.59 -17.57 -7.04
C GLU A 132 -0.30 -18.33 -8.05
N GLU A 133 -1.63 -18.18 -7.96
CA GLU A 133 -2.59 -18.81 -8.88
C GLU A 133 -2.96 -17.92 -10.07
N GLY A 134 -2.33 -16.75 -10.20
CA GLY A 134 -2.64 -15.76 -11.23
C GLY A 134 -3.42 -14.57 -10.68
N VAL A 135 -4.17 -13.91 -11.56
CA VAL A 135 -4.92 -12.69 -11.23
C VAL A 135 -6.34 -13.05 -10.83
N LEU A 136 -6.71 -12.71 -9.59
CA LEU A 136 -8.03 -12.87 -9.03
C LEU A 136 -8.73 -11.50 -8.94
N THR A 137 -10.03 -11.48 -9.17
CA THR A 137 -10.89 -10.30 -8.94
C THR A 137 -11.12 -10.08 -7.43
N PRO A 138 -11.45 -8.85 -7.00
CA PRO A 138 -11.90 -8.59 -5.63
C PRO A 138 -13.01 -9.54 -5.16
N GLU A 139 -13.98 -9.85 -6.02
CA GLU A 139 -15.07 -10.77 -5.70
C GLU A 139 -14.61 -12.22 -5.50
N GLU A 140 -13.62 -12.68 -6.28
CA GLU A 140 -13.01 -13.99 -6.09
C GLU A 140 -12.25 -14.08 -4.77
N ILE A 141 -11.54 -13.03 -4.40
CA ILE A 141 -10.87 -12.92 -3.10
C ILE A 141 -11.88 -12.96 -1.96
N ALA A 142 -12.96 -12.17 -2.05
CA ALA A 142 -14.02 -12.17 -1.05
C ALA A 142 -14.65 -13.55 -0.84
N ARG A 143 -14.91 -14.28 -1.93
CA ARG A 143 -15.41 -15.66 -1.87
C ARG A 143 -14.42 -16.61 -1.20
N ARG A 144 -13.11 -16.48 -1.50
CA ARG A 144 -12.07 -17.32 -0.88
C ARG A 144 -11.97 -17.09 0.62
N VAL A 145 -11.91 -15.82 1.03
CA VAL A 145 -11.82 -15.46 2.46
C VAL A 145 -13.02 -15.99 3.24
N THR A 146 -14.22 -15.95 2.66
CA THR A 146 -15.45 -16.49 3.30
C THR A 146 -15.44 -18.02 3.42
N SER A 147 -14.59 -18.71 2.66
CA SER A 147 -14.48 -20.17 2.66
C SER A 147 -13.35 -20.74 3.54
N LEU A 148 -12.56 -19.86 4.18
CA LEU A 148 -11.56 -20.21 5.18
C LEU A 148 -12.23 -20.54 6.52
#